data_AF-A0A7J2YCA3-F1
#
_entry.id   AF-A0A7J2YCA3-F1
#
_cell.length_a   1.000
_cell.length_b   1.000
_cell.length_c   1.000
_cell.angle_alpha   90.00
_cell.angle_beta   90.00
_cell.angle_gamma   90.00
#
_symmetry.space_group_name_H-M   'P 1'
#
loop_
_entity.id
_entity.type
_entity.pdbx_description
1 polymer ?
#
loop_
_entity_poly.entity_id
_entity_poly.type
_entity_poly.pdbx_seq_one_letter_code
_entity_poly.pdbx_strand_id
1 'polypeptide(L)'
;MTAQQPILKSTRITDVYLSLLETISRELPRIDADLVIKVLIHIHKYKERPRIRLEIIYAKDVDASDKKEDVYARIERWGEVREGHILIIDGYFKLEDIEELAQDKQIEMIRGEIIF
;
A
#
# COMPACT_ATOMS: atom_id res chain seq x y z
N MET A 1 37.52 -33.97 1.96
CA MET A 1 36.05 -34.05 1.75
C MET A 1 35.47 -32.73 2.23
N THR A 2 35.15 -31.82 1.33
CA THR A 2 34.57 -30.51 1.66
C THR A 2 33.05 -30.63 1.72
N ALA A 3 32.47 -30.46 2.90
CA ALA A 3 31.02 -30.37 3.06
C ALA A 3 30.52 -29.05 2.45
N GLN A 4 29.68 -29.13 1.42
CA GLN A 4 28.91 -27.99 0.93
C GLN A 4 27.86 -27.63 1.99
N GLN A 5 28.02 -26.49 2.65
CA GLN A 5 26.99 -25.91 3.52
C GLN A 5 25.86 -25.28 2.67
N PRO A 6 24.58 -25.36 3.10
CA PRO A 6 23.43 -25.14 2.25
C PRO A 6 23.09 -23.64 2.10
N ILE A 7 23.55 -23.01 1.01
CA ILE A 7 23.20 -21.61 0.64
C ILE A 7 21.81 -21.53 -0.05
N LEU A 8 21.09 -22.65 -0.20
CA LEU A 8 20.05 -22.80 -1.24
C LEU A 8 18.61 -22.40 -0.86
N LYS A 9 18.26 -22.24 0.42
CA LYS A 9 16.86 -21.92 0.81
C LYS A 9 16.57 -20.43 0.93
N SER A 10 17.49 -19.65 1.50
CA SER A 10 17.29 -18.20 1.67
C SER A 10 17.31 -17.47 0.33
N THR A 11 18.26 -17.82 -0.55
CA THR A 11 18.40 -17.22 -1.89
C THR A 11 17.13 -17.36 -2.71
N ARG A 12 16.50 -18.54 -2.70
CA ARG A 12 15.23 -18.77 -3.41
C ARG A 12 14.06 -17.93 -2.86
N ILE A 13 14.00 -17.76 -1.54
CA ILE A 13 12.96 -16.92 -0.92
C ILE A 13 13.19 -15.44 -1.29
N THR A 14 14.44 -15.00 -1.26
CA THR A 14 14.83 -13.65 -1.68
C THR A 14 14.49 -13.41 -3.15
N ASP A 15 14.80 -14.33 -4.05
CA ASP A 15 14.52 -14.19 -5.49
C ASP A 15 13.01 -14.11 -5.77
N VAL A 16 12.21 -14.94 -5.11
CA VAL A 16 10.73 -14.89 -5.21
C VAL A 16 10.19 -13.57 -4.67
N TYR A 17 10.72 -13.10 -3.54
CA TYR A 17 10.32 -11.84 -2.94
C TYR A 17 10.66 -10.64 -3.85
N LEU A 18 11.87 -10.61 -4.41
CA LEU A 18 12.29 -9.57 -5.35
C LEU A 18 11.44 -9.57 -6.62
N SER A 19 11.15 -10.74 -7.19
CA SER A 19 10.28 -10.84 -8.37
C SER A 19 8.85 -10.37 -8.08
N LEU A 20 8.33 -10.64 -6.87
CA LEU A 20 7.04 -10.12 -6.44
C LEU A 20 7.07 -8.60 -6.32
N LEU A 21 8.10 -8.04 -5.68
CA LEU A 21 8.27 -6.58 -5.57
C LEU A 21 8.35 -5.92 -6.95
N GLU A 22 9.14 -6.46 -7.87
CA GLU A 22 9.23 -5.96 -9.25
C GLU A 22 7.88 -5.99 -9.97
N THR A 23 7.11 -7.06 -9.79
CA THR A 23 5.78 -7.19 -10.36
C THR A 23 4.84 -6.13 -9.78
N ILE A 24 4.81 -5.96 -8.46
CA ILE A 24 3.96 -4.97 -7.79
C ILE A 24 4.36 -3.55 -8.23
N SER A 25 5.64 -3.20 -8.22
CA SER A 25 6.11 -1.87 -8.66
C SER A 25 5.77 -1.57 -10.12
N ARG A 26 5.65 -2.58 -10.98
CA ARG A 26 5.25 -2.40 -12.37
C ARG A 26 3.74 -2.24 -12.54
N GLU A 27 2.95 -3.11 -11.91
CA GLU A 27 1.48 -3.14 -12.08
C GLU A 27 0.79 -2.06 -11.24
N LEU A 28 1.35 -1.72 -10.08
CA LEU A 28 0.83 -0.76 -9.10
C LEU A 28 1.86 0.35 -8.79
N PRO A 29 2.28 1.14 -9.79
CA PRO A 29 3.44 2.04 -9.68
C PRO A 29 3.27 3.20 -8.69
N ARG A 30 2.04 3.47 -8.22
CA ARG A 30 1.72 4.52 -7.25
C ARG A 30 1.39 3.99 -5.87
N ILE A 31 1.53 2.68 -5.63
CA ILE A 31 1.24 2.06 -4.35
C ILE A 31 2.53 1.47 -3.82
N ASP A 32 2.85 1.76 -2.57
CA ASP A 32 4.00 1.17 -1.90
C ASP A 32 3.89 -0.36 -1.89
N ALA A 33 4.91 -1.04 -2.41
CA ALA A 33 4.88 -2.48 -2.57
C ALA A 33 4.82 -3.21 -1.22
N ASP A 34 5.43 -2.64 -0.19
CA ASP A 34 5.36 -3.18 1.18
C ASP A 34 3.92 -3.14 1.73
N LEU A 35 3.18 -2.04 1.49
CA LEU A 35 1.76 -1.95 1.82
C LEU A 35 0.95 -3.05 1.13
N VAL A 36 1.12 -3.24 -0.19
CA VAL A 36 0.42 -4.27 -0.96
C VAL A 36 0.66 -5.66 -0.35
N ILE A 37 1.92 -5.99 -0.07
CA ILE A 37 2.29 -7.28 0.53
C ILE A 37 1.65 -7.45 1.91
N LYS A 38 1.70 -6.42 2.77
CA LYS A 38 1.08 -6.45 4.10
C LYS A 38 -0.43 -6.69 4.02
N VAL A 39 -1.13 -6.01 3.12
CA VAL A 39 -2.58 -6.18 2.91
C VAL A 39 -2.89 -7.61 2.47
N LEU A 40 -2.18 -8.13 1.46
CA LEU A 40 -2.38 -9.48 0.93
C LEU A 40 -2.13 -10.55 2.00
N ILE A 41 -1.06 -10.42 2.78
CA ILE A 41 -0.75 -11.33 3.90
C ILE A 41 -1.86 -11.30 4.94
N HIS A 42 -2.33 -10.11 5.32
CA HIS A 42 -3.37 -9.96 6.34
C HIS A 42 -4.70 -10.60 5.90
N ILE A 43 -5.17 -10.28 4.70
CA ILE A 43 -6.40 -10.87 4.13
C ILE A 43 -6.25 -12.39 4.03
N HIS A 44 -5.09 -12.89 3.59
CA HIS A 44 -4.85 -14.32 3.51
C HIS A 44 -4.92 -15.01 4.88
N LYS A 45 -4.32 -14.41 5.91
CA LYS A 45 -4.19 -14.99 7.25
C LYS A 45 -5.47 -14.88 8.09
N TYR A 46 -6.12 -13.72 8.07
CA TYR A 46 -7.25 -13.41 8.96
C TYR A 46 -8.61 -13.46 8.27
N LYS A 47 -8.64 -13.52 6.93
CA LYS A 47 -9.88 -13.52 6.12
C LYS A 47 -10.77 -12.28 6.35
N GLU A 48 -10.18 -11.19 6.84
CA GLU A 48 -10.84 -9.92 7.11
C GLU A 48 -10.07 -8.75 6.49
N ARG A 49 -10.72 -7.59 6.42
CA ARG A 49 -10.10 -6.36 5.92
C ARG A 49 -9.18 -5.78 6.99
N PRO A 50 -7.87 -5.60 6.74
CA PRO A 50 -6.97 -4.96 7.70
C PRO A 50 -7.38 -3.51 7.99
N ARG A 51 -7.21 -3.09 9.25
CA ARG A 51 -7.26 -1.66 9.59
C ARG A 51 -5.94 -1.05 9.14
N ILE A 52 -5.98 -0.03 8.30
CA ILE A 52 -4.80 0.59 7.72
C ILE A 52 -4.89 2.10 7.91
N ARG A 53 -3.76 2.70 8.27
CA ARG A 53 -3.50 4.13 8.10
C ARG A 53 -2.84 4.33 6.76
N LEU A 54 -3.52 4.98 5.83
CA LEU A 54 -2.98 5.34 4.52
C LEU A 54 -2.51 6.79 4.55
N GLU A 55 -1.38 7.03 3.93
CA GLU A 55 -0.89 8.34 3.54
C GLU A 55 -0.97 8.44 2.01
N ILE A 56 -1.87 9.30 1.54
CA ILE A 56 -2.05 9.60 0.12
C ILE A 56 -1.28 10.88 -0.17
N ILE A 57 -0.22 10.75 -0.96
CA ILE A 57 0.68 11.83 -1.34
C ILE A 57 0.27 12.30 -2.73
N TYR A 58 -0.27 13.52 -2.81
CA TYR A 58 -0.61 14.19 -4.05
C TYR A 58 0.59 14.94 -4.62
N ALA A 59 0.51 15.29 -5.90
CA ALA A 59 1.45 16.19 -6.55
C ALA A 59 1.54 17.53 -5.79
N LYS A 60 2.72 18.16 -5.79
CA LYS A 60 3.00 19.35 -4.97
C LYS A 60 2.07 20.54 -5.22
N ASP A 61 1.47 20.61 -6.39
CA ASP A 61 0.51 21.64 -6.82
C ASP A 61 -0.94 21.34 -6.45
N VAL A 62 -1.20 20.17 -5.85
CA VAL A 62 -2.53 19.71 -5.47
C VAL A 62 -2.69 19.83 -3.95
N ASP A 63 -3.71 20.58 -3.54
CA ASP A 63 -4.11 20.66 -2.14
C ASP A 63 -4.92 19.41 -1.77
N ALA A 64 -4.39 18.62 -0.84
CA ALA A 64 -5.01 17.40 -0.34
C ALA A 64 -6.34 17.68 0.41
N SER A 65 -6.54 18.90 0.92
CA SER A 65 -7.79 19.28 1.58
C SER A 65 -8.96 19.34 0.61
N ASP A 66 -8.74 19.75 -0.64
CA ASP A 66 -9.75 19.76 -1.70
C ASP A 66 -10.19 18.36 -2.13
N LYS A 67 -9.35 17.35 -1.87
CA LYS A 67 -9.59 15.94 -2.23
C LYS A 67 -10.32 15.13 -1.17
N LYS A 68 -10.48 15.69 0.03
CA LYS A 68 -10.97 14.98 1.20
C LYS A 68 -12.36 14.35 0.97
N GLU A 69 -13.31 15.13 0.46
CA GLU A 69 -14.68 14.68 0.21
C GLU A 69 -14.74 13.60 -0.88
N ASP A 70 -13.94 13.75 -1.96
CA ASP A 70 -13.86 12.75 -3.03
C ASP A 70 -13.35 11.40 -2.53
N VAL A 71 -12.36 11.43 -1.63
CA VAL A 71 -11.80 10.23 -1.02
C VAL A 71 -12.80 9.60 -0.04
N TYR A 72 -13.52 10.40 0.74
CA TYR A 72 -14.52 9.90 1.69
C TYR A 72 -15.78 9.36 1.01
N ALA A 73 -16.13 9.86 -0.17
CA ALA A 73 -17.23 9.30 -0.95
C ALA A 73 -16.92 7.86 -1.42
N ARG A 74 -15.64 7.52 -1.60
CA ARG A 74 -15.21 6.20 -2.09
C ARG A 74 -14.96 5.19 -0.97
N ILE A 75 -14.77 5.67 0.25
CA ILE A 75 -14.36 4.84 1.38
C ILE A 75 -15.32 5.13 2.53
N GLU A 76 -16.06 4.13 2.99
CA GLU A 76 -16.94 4.25 4.17
C GLU A 76 -16.12 4.46 5.45
N ARG A 77 -15.55 5.67 5.68
CA ARG A 77 -14.80 6.00 6.90
C ARG A 77 -14.25 7.41 7.11
N TRP A 78 -13.63 7.56 8.29
CA TRP A 78 -13.05 8.76 8.89
C TRP A 78 -11.57 8.93 8.47
N GLY A 79 -11.15 10.16 8.18
CA GLY A 79 -9.74 10.51 7.98
C GLY A 79 -9.40 11.89 8.56
N GLU A 80 -8.13 12.26 8.55
CA GLU A 80 -7.64 13.56 9.02
C GLU A 80 -6.58 14.10 8.04
N VAL A 81 -6.74 15.33 7.56
CA VAL A 81 -5.73 15.99 6.73
C VAL A 81 -4.60 16.47 7.65
N ARG A 82 -3.35 16.07 7.40
CA ARG A 82 -2.21 16.51 8.23
C ARG A 82 -1.34 17.58 7.57
N GLU A 83 -1.11 17.51 6.26
CA GLU A 83 -0.17 18.41 5.56
C GLU A 83 -0.68 18.72 4.14
N GLY A 84 -0.44 19.92 3.62
CA GLY A 84 -1.15 20.47 2.45
C GLY A 84 -1.23 19.60 1.19
N HIS A 85 -0.31 18.66 0.95
CA HIS A 85 -0.35 17.72 -0.19
C HIS A 85 -0.44 16.25 0.25
N ILE A 86 -0.63 15.99 1.55
CA ILE A 86 -0.72 14.65 2.14
C ILE A 86 -2.05 14.50 2.89
N LEU A 87 -2.88 13.60 2.39
CA LEU A 87 -4.12 13.18 3.05
C LEU A 87 -3.86 11.90 3.84
N ILE A 88 -4.18 11.91 5.14
CA ILE A 88 -4.09 10.72 5.99
C ILE A 88 -5.49 10.19 6.27
N ILE A 89 -5.70 8.90 6.04
CA ILE A 89 -6.99 8.25 6.28
C ILE A 89 -6.80 6.94 7.04
N ASP A 90 -7.67 6.69 8.01
CA ASP A 90 -7.63 5.49 8.84
C ASP A 90 -8.90 4.66 8.55
N GLY A 91 -8.74 3.40 8.15
CA GLY A 91 -9.91 2.60 7.77
C GLY A 91 -9.68 1.11 7.56
N TYR A 92 -10.74 0.35 7.27
CA TYR A 92 -10.61 -1.06 6.86
C TYR A 92 -10.59 -1.07 5.34
N PHE A 93 -9.47 -1.46 4.75
CA PHE A 93 -9.28 -1.47 3.31
C PHE A 93 -9.03 -2.89 2.81
N LYS A 94 -9.52 -3.18 1.60
CA LYS A 94 -8.98 -4.26 0.76
C LYS A 94 -8.07 -3.64 -0.32
N LEU A 95 -7.32 -4.48 -1.03
CA LEU A 95 -6.36 -4.01 -2.03
C LEU A 95 -7.06 -3.22 -3.14
N GLU A 96 -8.25 -3.66 -3.55
CA GLU A 96 -9.04 -3.04 -4.61
C GLU A 96 -9.46 -1.60 -4.26
N ASP A 97 -9.70 -1.29 -2.98
CA ASP A 97 -10.02 0.07 -2.54
C ASP A 97 -8.81 1.00 -2.74
N ILE A 98 -7.60 0.50 -2.45
CA ILE A 98 -6.33 1.22 -2.59
C ILE A 98 -5.99 1.41 -4.07
N GLU A 99 -6.23 0.38 -4.89
CA GLU A 99 -6.09 0.43 -6.34
C GLU A 99 -7.01 1.48 -6.98
N GLU A 100 -8.27 1.56 -6.54
CA GLU A 100 -9.22 2.57 -7.01
C GLU A 100 -8.76 3.99 -6.71
N LEU A 101 -8.21 4.22 -5.51
CA LEU A 101 -7.62 5.51 -5.15
C LEU A 101 -6.44 5.85 -6.07
N ALA A 102 -5.54 4.90 -6.31
CA ALA A 102 -4.36 5.08 -7.15
C ALA A 102 -4.65 5.42 -8.63
N GLN A 103 -5.91 5.27 -9.07
CA GLN A 103 -6.35 5.70 -10.40
C GLN A 103 -6.38 7.24 -10.55
N ASP A 104 -6.47 7.99 -9.45
CA ASP A 104 -6.33 9.45 -9.51
C ASP A 104 -4.91 9.81 -9.98
N LYS A 105 -4.84 10.48 -11.14
CA LYS A 105 -3.58 10.88 -11.77
C LYS A 105 -2.82 11.94 -10.99
N GLN A 106 -3.49 12.62 -10.05
CA GLN A 106 -2.90 13.62 -9.18
C GLN A 106 -2.18 13.00 -7.97
N ILE A 107 -2.38 11.71 -7.70
CA ILE A 107 -1.65 10.99 -6.66
C ILE A 107 -0.28 10.58 -7.19
N GLU A 108 0.77 10.95 -6.45
CA GLU A 108 2.13 10.50 -6.71
C GLU A 108 2.41 9.15 -6.05
N MET A 109 1.91 8.95 -4.83
CA MET A 109 2.18 7.75 -4.03
C MET A 109 1.11 7.51 -2.97
N ILE A 110 0.80 6.24 -2.72
CA ILE A 110 0.03 5.77 -1.57
C ILE A 110 0.92 4.84 -0.76
N ARG A 111 1.14 5.18 0.51
CA ARG A 111 1.83 4.34 1.48
C ARG A 111 0.98 4.14 2.71
N GLY A 112 1.36 3.24 3.60
CA GLY A 112 0.61 3.06 4.83
C GLY A 112 1.07 1.90 5.68
N GLU A 113 0.40 1.74 6.82
CA GLU A 113 0.68 0.71 7.80
C GLU A 113 -0.60 0.08 8.34
N ILE A 114 -0.54 -1.23 8.59
CA ILE A 114 -1.61 -1.93 9.31
C ILE A 114 -1.54 -1.50 10.78
N ILE A 115 -2.66 -1.01 11.32
CA ILE A 115 -2.80 -0.60 12.72
C ILE A 115 -3.62 -1.65 13.50
N PHE A 116 -3.16 -2.01 14.70
CA PHE A 116 -3.76 -3.04 15.56
C PHE A 116 -4.53 -2.43 16.74
#